data_AF-A0A661JFU3-F1
#
_entry.id   AF-A0A661JFU3-F1
#
_cell.length_a   1.000
_cell.length_b   1.000
_cell.length_c   1.000
_cell.angle_alpha   90.00
_cell.angle_beta   90.00
_cell.angle_gamma   90.00
#
_symmetry.space_group_name_H-M   'P 1'
#
loop_
_entity.id
_entity.type
_entity.pdbx_description
1 polymer ?
#
loop_
_entity_poly.entity_id
_entity_poly.type
_entity_poly.pdbx_seq_one_letter_code
_entity_poly.pdbx_strand_id
1 'polypeptide(L)' 'MTSAGELLRIYHVLLDRFGPQGWWPAESPFEVMVGAILTQNTAWRNVERAIDNLKRAGVLDPRAILQMEEGELAELIRP' A
#
# COMPACT_ATOMS: atom_id res chain seq x y z
N MET A 1 -0.26 -20.27 -25.98
CA MET A 1 -0.08 -20.32 -24.51
C MET A 1 1.38 -20.05 -24.23
N THR A 2 1.68 -19.02 -23.44
CA THR A 2 3.05 -18.67 -23.04
C THR A 2 3.63 -19.82 -22.21
N SER A 3 4.80 -20.32 -22.59
CA SER A 3 5.45 -21.40 -21.83
C SER A 3 6.02 -20.86 -20.51
N ALA A 4 6.22 -21.73 -19.52
CA ALA A 4 6.89 -21.35 -18.27
C ALA A 4 8.29 -20.73 -18.54
N GLY A 5 9.02 -21.25 -19.52
CA GLY A 5 10.34 -20.72 -19.91
C GLY A 5 10.28 -19.32 -20.53
N GLU A 6 9.20 -18.99 -21.24
CA GLU A 6 8.99 -17.66 -21.80
C GLU A 6 8.63 -16.63 -20.71
N LEU A 7 7.80 -17.01 -19.72
CA LEU A 7 7.52 -16.18 -18.55
C LEU A 7 8.78 -15.89 -17.74
N LEU A 8 9.63 -16.90 -17.52
CA LEU A 8 10.89 -16.72 -16.80
C LEU A 8 11.86 -15.79 -17.55
N ARG A 9 11.92 -15.83 -18.88
CA ARG A 9 12.71 -14.85 -19.64
C ARG A 9 12.20 -13.43 -19.44
N ILE A 10 10.89 -13.22 -19.54
CA ILE A 10 10.29 -11.89 -19.34
C ILE A 10 10.61 -11.38 -17.94
N TYR A 11 10.46 -12.23 -16.93
CA TYR A 11 10.82 -11.90 -15.55
C TYR A 11 12.27 -11.44 -15.42
N HIS A 12 13.25 -12.19 -15.95
CA HIS A 12 14.66 -11.81 -15.86
C HIS A 12 14.98 -10.53 -16.64
N VAL A 13 14.40 -10.33 -17.83
CA VAL A 13 14.58 -9.07 -18.58
C VAL A 13 14.11 -7.86 -17.79
N LEU A 14 12.95 -7.97 -17.14
CA LEU A 14 12.41 -6.90 -16.30
C LEU A 14 13.26 -6.71 -15.03
N LEU A 15 13.65 -7.81 -14.38
CA LEU A 15 14.47 -7.76 -13.17
C LEU A 15 15.85 -7.14 -13.44
N ASP A 16 16.52 -7.51 -14.53
CA ASP A 16 17.83 -6.96 -14.90
C ASP A 16 17.74 -5.47 -15.25
N ARG A 17 16.64 -5.06 -15.88
CA ARG A 17 16.45 -3.66 -16.32
C ARG A 17 16.14 -2.72 -15.16
N PHE A 18 15.26 -3.16 -14.26
CA PHE A 18 14.69 -2.30 -13.22
C PHE A 18 15.28 -2.58 -11.83
N GLY A 19 15.81 -3.79 -11.60
CA GLY A 19 16.24 -4.24 -10.28
C GLY A 19 15.05 -4.54 -9.34
N PRO A 20 15.32 -4.91 -8.08
CA PRO A 20 14.29 -5.03 -7.05
C PRO A 20 13.53 -3.70 -6.91
N GLN A 21 12.23 -3.71 -7.20
CA GLN A 21 11.44 -2.46 -7.25
C GLN A 21 10.98 -1.94 -5.89
N GLY A 22 10.95 -2.79 -4.85
CA GLY A 22 10.30 -2.42 -3.60
C GLY A 22 8.87 -1.91 -3.84
N TRP A 23 8.16 -2.57 -4.77
CA TRP A 23 6.93 -2.09 -5.44
C TRP A 23 5.79 -1.72 -4.50
N TRP A 24 5.88 -2.09 -3.22
CA TRP A 24 4.97 -1.69 -2.17
C TRP A 24 5.76 -1.10 -1.00
N PRO A 25 5.93 0.23 -0.92
CA PRO A 25 6.63 0.86 0.19
C PRO A 25 5.74 0.80 1.43
N ALA A 26 6.18 0.04 2.44
CA ALA A 26 5.51 -0.04 3.73
C ALA A 26 6.52 -0.39 4.82
N GLU A 27 6.31 0.14 6.02
CA GLU A 27 7.16 -0.11 7.18
C GLU A 27 6.67 -1.30 8.02
N SER A 28 5.41 -1.70 7.83
CA SER A 28 4.80 -2.81 8.57
C SER A 28 3.80 -3.62 7.73
N PRO A 29 3.54 -4.89 8.09
CA PRO A 29 2.46 -5.67 7.48
C PRO A 29 1.09 -4.99 7.59
N PHE A 30 0.84 -4.24 8.67
CA PHE A 30 -0.42 -3.53 8.84
C PHE A 30 -0.58 -2.37 7.87
N GLU A 31 0.49 -1.60 7.62
CA GLU A 31 0.50 -0.59 6.57
C GLU A 31 0.24 -1.19 5.18
N VAL A 32 0.79 -2.37 4.89
CA VAL A 32 0.49 -3.10 3.63
C VAL A 32 -1.02 -3.38 3.53
N MET A 33 -1.64 -3.90 4.60
CA MET A 33 -3.07 -4.20 4.63
C MET A 33 -3.93 -2.94 4.42
N VAL A 34 -3.62 -1.84 5.13
CA VAL A 34 -4.34 -0.57 5.01
C VAL A 34 -4.20 -0.01 3.60
N GLY A 35 -2.99 0.03 3.03
CA GLY A 35 -2.77 0.50 1.67
C GLY A 35 -3.52 -0.32 0.62
N ALA A 36 -3.58 -1.64 0.79
CA ALA A 36 -4.27 -2.54 -0.14
C ALA A 36 -5.79 -2.35 -0.10
N ILE A 37 -6.35 -2.01 1.07
CA ILE A 37 -7.77 -1.66 1.21
C ILE A 37 -8.06 -0.31 0.54
N LEU A 38 -7.26 0.72 0.83
CA LEU A 38 -7.50 2.07 0.33
C LEU A 38 -7.34 2.16 -1.20
N THR A 39 -6.39 1.42 -1.78
CA THR A 39 -6.14 1.41 -3.24
C THR A 39 -7.35 0.94 -4.06
N GLN A 40 -8.27 0.18 -3.46
CA GLN A 40 -9.48 -0.30 -4.15
C GLN A 40 -10.42 0.84 -4.57
N ASN A 41 -10.35 2.02 -3.91
CA ASN A 41 -11.29 3.11 -4.12
C ASN A 41 -10.62 4.46 -4.46
N THR A 42 -9.29 4.51 -4.64
CA THR A 42 -8.60 5.77 -4.93
C THR A 42 -7.25 5.57 -5.61
N ALA A 43 -6.70 6.63 -6.21
CA ALA A 43 -5.37 6.61 -6.82
C ALA A 43 -4.26 6.45 -5.76
N TRP A 44 -3.14 5.80 -6.11
CA TRP A 44 -2.02 5.54 -5.19
C TRP A 44 -1.56 6.79 -4.43
N ARG A 45 -1.46 7.95 -5.10
CA ARG A 45 -1.10 9.22 -4.47
C ARG A 45 -2.03 9.62 -3.31
N ASN A 46 -3.31 9.27 -3.37
CA ASN A 46 -4.26 9.55 -2.29
C ASN A 46 -4.13 8.53 -1.15
N VAL A 47 -3.77 7.28 -1.47
CA VAL A 47 -3.44 6.25 -0.48
C VAL A 47 -2.21 6.66 0.33
N GLU A 48 -1.15 7.10 -0.35
CA GLU A 48 0.07 7.61 0.29
C GLU A 48 -0.26 8.75 1.27
N ARG A 49 -1.08 9.72 0.83
CA ARG A 49 -1.52 10.83 1.68
C ARG A 49 -2.34 10.37 2.89
N ALA A 50 -3.25 9.41 2.72
CA ALA A 50 -4.04 8.85 3.82
C ALA A 50 -3.14 8.10 4.82
N ILE A 51 -2.20 7.29 4.34
CA ILE A 51 -1.21 6.60 5.19
C ILE A 51 -0.36 7.62 5.96
N ASP A 52 0.13 8.66 5.29
CA ASP A 52 0.90 9.73 5.93
C ASP A 52 0.09 10.48 6.99
N ASN A 53 -1.20 10.70 6.76
CA ASN A 53 -2.10 11.29 7.77
C ASN A 53 -2.20 10.39 9.01
N LEU A 54 -2.45 9.09 8.82
CA LEU A 54 -2.55 8.11 9.91
C LEU A 54 -1.23 7.99 10.68
N LYS A 55 -0.09 7.99 9.98
CA LYS A 55 1.26 8.00 10.58
C LYS A 55 1.50 9.26 11.40
N ARG A 56 1.21 10.44 10.86
CA ARG A 56 1.38 11.73 11.57
C ARG A 56 0.48 11.84 12.80
N ALA A 57 -0.72 11.26 12.75
CA ALA A 57 -1.62 11.16 13.90
C ALA A 57 -1.19 10.06 14.89
N GLY A 58 -0.23 9.20 14.55
CA GLY A 58 0.21 8.10 15.40
C GLY A 58 -0.81 6.97 15.55
N VAL A 59 -1.76 6.87 14.62
CA VAL A 59 -2.90 5.93 14.69
C VAL A 59 -2.87 4.84 13.61
N LEU A 60 -1.76 4.69 12.87
CA LEU A 60 -1.58 3.56 11.94
C LEU A 60 -1.31 2.25 12.71
N ASP A 61 -2.27 1.84 13.53
CA ASP A 61 -2.26 0.63 14.37
C ASP A 61 -3.69 0.05 14.43
N PRO A 62 -3.87 -1.28 14.40
CA PRO A 62 -5.20 -1.87 14.40
C PRO A 62 -6.06 -1.49 15.60
N ARG A 63 -5.47 -1.39 16.79
CA ARG A 63 -6.20 -1.07 18.03
C ARG A 63 -6.53 0.41 18.09
N ALA A 64 -5.59 1.27 17.70
CA ALA A 64 -5.81 2.71 17.62
C ALA A 64 -6.96 3.05 16.66
N ILE A 65 -6.99 2.41 15.48
CA ILE A 65 -8.07 2.58 14.51
C ILE A 65 -9.40 2.06 15.05
N LEU A 66 -9.42 0.88 15.66
CA LEU A 66 -10.65 0.28 16.20
C LEU A 66 -11.28 1.10 17.33
N GLN A 67 -10.47 1.84 18.10
CA GLN A 67 -10.92 2.68 19.21
C GLN A 67 -11.32 4.10 18.78
N MET A 68 -11.08 4.47 17.52
CA MET A 68 -11.34 5.80 17.00
C MET A 68 -12.81 5.97 16.62
N GLU A 69 -13.33 7.19 16.78
CA GLU A 69 -14.64 7.51 16.23
C GLU A 69 -14.58 7.45 14.70
N GLU A 70 -15.63 6.89 14.08
CA GLU A 70 -15.67 6.66 12.63
C GLU A 70 -15.44 7.96 11.83
N GLY A 71 -15.99 9.08 12.31
CA GLY A 71 -15.82 10.39 11.68
C GLY A 71 -14.39 10.92 11.71
N GLU A 72 -13.64 10.65 12.79
CA GLU A 72 -12.24 11.06 12.91
C GLU A 72 -11.36 10.26 11.94
N LEU A 73 -11.59 8.94 11.88
CA LEU A 73 -10.91 8.07 10.92
C LEU A 73 -11.23 8.48 9.48
N ALA A 74 -12.49 8.77 9.18
CA ALA A 74 -12.93 9.18 7.84
C ALA A 74 -12.20 10.44 7.35
N GLU A 75 -12.00 11.44 8.22
CA GLU A 75 -11.26 12.65 7.87
C GLU A 75 -9.77 12.38 7.64
N LEU A 76 -9.16 11.45 8.39
CA LEU A 76 -7.75 11.08 8.21
C LEU A 76 -7.50 10.36 6.88
N ILE A 77 -8.46 9.54 6.42
CA ILE A 77 -8.32 8.76 5.17
C ILE A 77 -8.94 9.45 3.95
N ARG A 78 -9.42 10.68 4.10
CA ARG A 78 -10.01 11.46 3.00
C ARG A 78 -8.91 11.91 2.03
N PRO A 79 -9.09 11.70 0.70
CA PRO A 79 -8.17 12.21 -0.32
C PRO A 79 -7.96 13.73 -0.29
#